data_AF-A0A3D2PBZ8-F1
#
_entry.id   AF-A0A3D2PBZ8-F1
#
_cell.length_a   1.000
_cell.length_b   1.000
_cell.length_c   1.000
_cell.angle_alpha   90.00
_cell.angle_beta   90.00
_cell.angle_gamma   90.00
#
_symmetry.space_group_name_H-M   'P 1'
#
loop_
_entity.id
_entity.type
_entity.pdbx_description
1 polymer ?
#
loop_
_entity_poly.entity_id
_entity_poly.type
_entity_poly.pdbx_seq_one_letter_code
_entity_poly.pdbx_strand_id
1 'polypeptide(L)'
;MLITQLKPKEDLLSFISGEKVFILQCYGCAEVFLPKEEINLFLEELNNSGTLIVKNIISDYLCNYEYTKLRINLWAEELKKSEKIVIFSCGIGVQVVSTILNQVSSISHQSPV
;
A
#
# COMPACT_ATOMS: atom_id res chain seq x y z
N MET A 1 -4.85 16.84 16.26
CA MET A 1 -5.56 16.15 15.16
C MET A 1 -4.62 16.13 13.96
N LEU A 2 -4.03 14.96 13.63
CA LEU A 2 -3.22 14.80 12.42
C LEU A 2 -4.19 14.49 11.28
N ILE A 3 -4.48 15.47 10.43
CA ILE A 3 -5.26 15.26 9.20
C ILE A 3 -4.30 14.64 8.18
N THR A 4 -4.64 13.45 7.69
CA THR A 4 -3.87 12.81 6.62
C THR A 4 -4.50 13.22 5.29
N GLN A 5 -3.78 13.99 4.48
CA GLN A 5 -4.22 14.39 3.14
C GLN A 5 -3.55 13.50 2.09
N LEU A 6 -4.25 13.26 1.00
CA LEU A 6 -3.64 12.65 -0.18
C LEU A 6 -2.55 13.60 -0.71
N LYS A 7 -1.44 13.07 -1.22
CA LYS A 7 -0.56 13.86 -2.08
C LYS A 7 -1.35 14.36 -3.30
N PRO A 8 -0.91 15.46 -3.96
CA PRO A 8 -1.51 15.90 -5.20
C PRO A 8 -1.68 14.73 -6.17
N LYS A 9 -2.88 14.59 -6.73
CA LYS A 9 -3.25 13.41 -7.51
C LYS A 9 -2.39 13.30 -8.76
N GLU A 10 -2.04 14.43 -9.37
CA GLU A 10 -1.20 14.50 -10.56
C GLU A 10 0.21 13.94 -10.29
N ASP A 11 0.76 14.20 -9.11
CA ASP A 11 2.06 13.66 -8.68
C ASP A 11 1.98 12.14 -8.47
N LEU A 12 0.88 11.64 -7.92
CA LEU A 12 0.71 10.20 -7.72
C LEU A 12 0.52 9.48 -9.05
N LEU A 13 -0.33 10.01 -9.93
CA LEU A 13 -0.60 9.45 -11.27
C LEU A 13 0.68 9.43 -12.12
N SER A 14 1.44 10.53 -12.14
CA SER A 14 2.70 10.58 -12.90
C SER A 14 3.74 9.58 -12.37
N PHE A 15 3.69 9.21 -11.10
CA PHE A 15 4.61 8.24 -10.51
C PHE A 15 4.24 6.77 -10.81
N ILE A 16 2.96 6.46 -11.08
CA ILE A 16 2.48 5.08 -11.21
C ILE A 16 1.81 4.75 -12.54
N SER A 17 1.64 5.73 -13.43
CA SER A 17 1.03 5.55 -14.75
C SER A 17 1.80 4.51 -15.58
N GLY A 18 1.09 3.53 -16.12
CA GLY A 18 1.66 2.46 -16.96
C GLY A 18 2.35 1.34 -16.18
N GLU A 19 2.38 1.40 -14.85
CA GLU A 19 3.03 0.41 -13.99
C GLU A 19 2.02 -0.60 -13.41
N LYS A 20 2.53 -1.71 -12.88
CA LYS A 20 1.77 -2.69 -12.09
C LYS A 20 1.78 -2.28 -10.62
N VAL A 21 0.62 -1.94 -10.08
CA VAL A 21 0.53 -1.35 -8.73
C VAL A 21 -0.16 -2.30 -7.75
N PHE A 22 0.45 -2.48 -6.60
CA PHE A 22 -0.19 -3.06 -5.41
C PHE A 22 -0.69 -1.95 -4.49
N ILE A 23 -1.95 -2.02 -4.07
CA ILE A 23 -2.59 -0.98 -3.27
C ILE A 23 -3.00 -1.53 -1.91
N LEU A 24 -2.58 -0.83 -0.85
CA LEU A 24 -2.92 -1.18 0.53
C LEU A 24 -3.56 0.03 1.23
N GLN A 25 -4.79 -0.15 1.70
CA GLN A 25 -5.58 0.85 2.41
C GLN A 25 -5.73 0.44 3.87
N CYS A 26 -5.49 1.38 4.80
CA CYS A 26 -5.64 1.17 6.23
C CYS A 26 -6.86 1.92 6.79
N TYR A 27 -7.84 1.23 7.36
CA TYR A 27 -9.03 1.86 7.96
C TYR A 27 -9.25 1.57 9.46
N GLY A 28 -8.25 0.98 10.13
CA GLY A 28 -8.38 0.58 11.54
C GLY A 28 -8.62 1.72 12.52
N CYS A 29 -8.10 2.91 12.24
CA CYS A 29 -8.33 4.09 13.09
C CYS A 29 -9.51 4.89 12.55
N ALA A 30 -10.75 4.47 12.86
CA ALA A 30 -11.95 5.19 12.43
C ALA A 30 -12.01 6.66 12.90
N GLU A 31 -11.26 6.99 13.97
CA GLU A 31 -11.14 8.35 14.52
C GLU A 31 -10.11 9.23 13.78
N VAL A 32 -9.21 8.61 13.01
CA VAL A 32 -8.20 9.31 12.21
C VAL A 32 -8.76 9.47 10.81
N PHE A 33 -9.13 10.69 10.45
CA PHE A 33 -9.70 11.01 9.14
C PHE A 33 -8.74 10.58 8.02
N LEU A 34 -9.16 9.56 7.27
CA LEU A 34 -8.61 9.17 5.98
C LEU A 34 -9.67 9.50 4.92
N PRO A 35 -9.33 10.23 3.84
CA PRO A 35 -10.30 10.68 2.86
C PRO A 35 -10.70 9.53 1.91
N LYS A 36 -11.59 8.66 2.39
CA LYS A 36 -12.06 7.45 1.66
C LYS A 36 -12.63 7.79 0.29
N GLU A 37 -13.41 8.86 0.20
CA GLU A 37 -14.02 9.32 -1.05
C GLU A 37 -12.94 9.75 -2.05
N GLU A 38 -11.94 10.51 -1.61
CA GLU A 38 -10.82 10.93 -2.48
C GLU A 38 -9.99 9.73 -2.96
N ILE A 39 -9.75 8.75 -2.08
CA ILE A 39 -9.06 7.51 -2.43
C ILE A 39 -9.85 6.72 -3.48
N ASN A 40 -11.17 6.59 -3.31
CA ASN A 40 -12.01 5.87 -4.27
C ASN A 40 -12.00 6.55 -5.65
N LEU A 41 -12.18 7.87 -5.70
CA LEU A 41 -12.10 8.64 -6.94
C LEU A 41 -10.73 8.47 -7.62
N PHE A 42 -9.66 8.51 -6.84
CA PHE A 42 -8.31 8.27 -7.35
C PHE A 42 -8.13 6.85 -7.93
N LEU A 43 -8.70 5.83 -7.29
CA LEU A 43 -8.65 4.45 -7.80
C LEU A 43 -9.44 4.26 -9.10
N GLU A 44 -10.56 4.97 -9.25
CA GLU A 44 -11.33 4.99 -10.49
C GLU A 44 -10.54 5.65 -11.64
N GLU A 45 -9.91 6.80 -11.37
CA GLU A 45 -9.03 7.49 -12.32
C GLU A 45 -7.82 6.63 -12.72
N LEU A 46 -7.25 5.87 -11.77
CA LEU A 46 -6.14 4.97 -12.05
C LEU A 46 -6.46 3.91 -13.10
N ASN A 47 -7.67 3.33 -13.05
CA ASN A 47 -8.10 2.36 -14.05
C ASN A 47 -8.16 2.96 -15.47
N ASN A 48 -8.36 4.27 -15.58
CA ASN A 48 -8.41 4.99 -16.87
C ASN A 48 -7.03 5.41 -17.38
N SER A 49 -6.00 5.36 -16.55
CA SER A 49 -4.63 5.81 -16.88
C SER A 49 -3.75 4.74 -17.56
N GLY A 50 -4.26 3.53 -17.76
CA GLY A 50 -3.47 2.38 -18.25
C GLY A 50 -2.62 1.69 -17.18
N THR A 51 -2.70 2.15 -15.93
CA THR A 51 -2.11 1.50 -14.75
C THR A 51 -2.81 0.17 -14.47
N LEU A 52 -2.05 -0.90 -14.22
CA LEU A 52 -2.63 -2.19 -13.86
C LEU A 52 -2.62 -2.37 -12.34
N ILE A 53 -3.80 -2.36 -11.72
CA ILE A 53 -3.94 -2.69 -10.30
C ILE A 53 -3.82 -4.20 -10.13
N VAL A 54 -2.67 -4.68 -9.65
CA VAL A 54 -2.42 -6.11 -9.38
C VAL A 54 -3.29 -6.61 -8.24
N LYS A 55 -3.44 -5.78 -7.20
CA LYS A 55 -4.27 -6.06 -6.03
C LYS A 55 -4.61 -4.76 -5.33
N ASN A 56 -5.85 -4.66 -4.86
CA ASN A 56 -6.29 -3.59 -3.97
C ASN A 56 -6.85 -4.21 -2.69
N ILE A 57 -6.28 -3.85 -1.54
CA ILE A 57 -6.63 -4.45 -0.25
C ILE A 57 -6.96 -3.37 0.75
N ILE A 58 -8.07 -3.59 1.46
CA ILE A 58 -8.41 -2.88 2.67
C ILE A 58 -8.02 -3.76 3.85
N SER A 59 -7.23 -3.22 4.77
CA SER A 59 -6.84 -3.85 6.02
C SER A 59 -6.96 -2.84 7.16
N ASP A 60 -6.98 -3.35 8.38
CA ASP A 60 -6.94 -2.51 9.57
C ASP A 60 -5.57 -2.58 10.26
N TYR A 61 -5.28 -1.56 11.06
CA TYR A 61 -4.12 -1.51 11.96
C TYR A 61 -2.79 -1.92 11.32
N LEU A 62 -2.43 -1.32 10.19
CA LEU A 62 -1.12 -1.55 9.55
C LEU A 62 0.07 -1.16 10.44
N CYS A 63 -0.18 -0.40 11.51
CA CYS A 63 0.80 -0.11 12.56
C CYS A 63 1.12 -1.31 13.47
N ASN A 64 0.32 -2.38 13.44
CA ASN A 64 0.63 -3.63 14.15
C ASN A 64 1.54 -4.49 13.26
N TYR A 65 2.81 -4.61 13.65
CA TYR A 65 3.84 -5.29 12.87
C TYR A 65 3.53 -6.77 12.62
N GLU A 66 3.23 -7.56 13.65
CA GLU A 66 2.99 -9.00 13.50
C GLU A 66 1.74 -9.29 12.66
N TYR A 67 0.66 -8.54 12.93
CA TYR A 67 -0.56 -8.62 12.12
C TYR A 67 -0.27 -8.31 10.65
N THR A 68 0.43 -7.21 10.39
CA THR A 68 0.74 -6.75 9.03
C THR A 68 1.69 -7.69 8.31
N LYS A 69 2.66 -8.28 9.01
CA LYS A 69 3.61 -9.24 8.46
C LYS A 69 2.92 -10.52 8.01
N LEU A 70 2.03 -11.07 8.83
CA LEU A 70 1.22 -12.24 8.45
C LEU A 70 0.39 -11.96 7.21
N ARG A 71 -0.23 -10.78 7.14
CA ARG A 71 -1.02 -10.34 5.98
C ARG A 71 -0.18 -10.17 4.72
N ILE A 72 0.95 -9.47 4.79
CA ILE A 72 1.88 -9.27 3.67
C ILE A 72 2.35 -10.61 3.11
N ASN A 73 2.64 -11.59 3.96
CA ASN A 73 3.05 -12.93 3.52
C ASN A 73 1.96 -13.65 2.71
N LEU A 74 0.67 -13.43 3.02
CA LEU A 74 -0.44 -13.99 2.24
C LEU A 74 -0.54 -13.38 0.83
N TRP A 75 0.00 -12.18 0.64
CA TRP A 75 -0.06 -11.43 -0.63
C TRP A 75 1.30 -11.35 -1.32
N ALA A 76 2.25 -12.21 -0.93
CA ALA A 76 3.63 -12.18 -1.42
C ALA A 76 3.68 -12.35 -2.95
N GLU A 77 2.81 -13.16 -3.54
CA GLU A 77 2.77 -13.38 -4.98
C GLU A 77 2.25 -12.17 -5.75
N GLU A 78 1.24 -11.46 -5.24
CA GLU A 78 0.79 -10.20 -5.84
C GLU A 78 1.83 -9.09 -5.67
N LEU A 79 2.51 -9.03 -4.51
CA LEU A 79 3.58 -8.06 -4.27
C LEU A 79 4.76 -8.26 -5.24
N LYS A 80 5.15 -9.52 -5.51
CA LYS A 80 6.19 -9.83 -6.52
C LYS A 80 5.80 -9.43 -7.93
N LYS A 81 4.50 -9.42 -8.27
CA LYS A 81 3.99 -9.02 -9.58
C LYS A 81 3.84 -7.51 -9.74
N SER A 82 3.91 -6.76 -8.64
CA SER A 82 3.81 -5.30 -8.64
C SER A 82 5.19 -4.64 -8.79
N GLU A 83 5.24 -3.58 -9.59
CA GLU A 83 6.40 -2.72 -9.77
C GLU A 83 6.40 -1.56 -8.76
N LYS A 84 5.20 -1.13 -8.32
CA LYS A 84 5.01 -0.09 -7.31
C LYS A 84 4.02 -0.54 -6.23
N ILE A 85 4.23 -0.05 -5.01
CA ILE A 85 3.33 -0.27 -3.88
C ILE A 85 2.83 1.09 -3.39
N VAL A 86 1.51 1.27 -3.36
CA VAL A 86 0.83 2.48 -2.87
C VAL A 86 0.14 2.15 -1.55
N ILE A 87 0.46 2.91 -0.50
CA ILE A 87 -0.04 2.68 0.85
C ILE A 87 -0.83 3.90 1.30
N PHE A 88 -2.14 3.73 1.48
CA PHE A 88 -3.02 4.72 2.10
C PHE A 88 -3.13 4.42 3.59
N SER A 89 -2.28 5.04 4.39
CA SER A 89 -2.23 4.85 5.84
C SER A 89 -1.64 6.09 6.54
N CYS A 90 -1.67 6.10 7.87
CA CYS A 90 -0.91 7.06 8.65
C CYS A 90 0.60 6.77 8.56
N GLY A 91 1.44 7.72 8.97
CA GLY A 91 2.90 7.58 8.91
C GLY A 91 3.44 6.31 9.59
N ILE A 92 2.86 5.93 10.75
CA ILE A 92 3.28 4.71 11.47
C ILE A 92 2.99 3.45 10.65
N GLY A 93 1.79 3.37 10.06
CA GLY A 93 1.43 2.24 9.20
C GLY A 93 2.34 2.13 7.97
N VAL A 94 2.66 3.27 7.33
CA VAL A 94 3.61 3.32 6.22
C VAL A 94 5.00 2.83 6.64
N GLN A 95 5.51 3.26 7.80
CA GLN A 95 6.81 2.85 8.33
C GLN A 95 6.88 1.34 8.62
N VAL A 96 5.83 0.78 9.23
CA VAL A 96 5.75 -0.65 9.54
C VAL A 96 5.73 -1.48 8.26
N VAL A 97 4.85 -1.13 7.30
CA VAL A 97 4.78 -1.81 6.01
C VAL A 97 6.12 -1.72 5.28
N SER A 98 6.74 -0.54 5.21
CA SER A 98 8.05 -0.36 4.58
C SER A 98 9.14 -1.21 5.23
N THR A 99 9.16 -1.28 6.57
CA THR A 99 10.10 -2.13 7.31
C THR A 99 9.92 -3.59 6.96
N ILE A 100 8.68 -4.08 6.93
CA ILE A 100 8.37 -5.48 6.58
C ILE A 100 8.78 -5.76 5.13
N LEU A 101 8.44 -4.88 4.18
CA LEU A 101 8.77 -5.07 2.77
C LEU A 101 10.29 -5.08 2.52
N ASN A 102 11.04 -4.21 3.22
CA ASN A 102 12.50 -4.21 3.16
C ASN A 102 13.10 -5.49 3.76
N GLN A 103 12.48 -6.06 4.79
CA GLN A 103 12.90 -7.36 5.32
C GLN A 103 12.57 -8.48 4.33
N VAL A 104 11.38 -8.49 3.71
CA VAL A 104 10.99 -9.49 2.72
C VAL A 104 11.91 -9.46 1.49
N SER A 105 12.32 -8.27 1.02
CA SER A 105 13.30 -8.17 -0.07
C SER A 105 14.68 -8.70 0.35
N SER A 106 15.10 -8.46 1.60
CA SER A 106 16.35 -9.00 2.15
C SER A 106 16.35 -10.51 2.45
N ILE A 107 15.18 -11.14 2.59
CA ILE A 107 15.03 -12.59 2.88
C ILE A 107 15.21 -13.46 1.61
N SER A 108 15.31 -12.87 0.42
CA SER A 108 15.56 -13.60 -0.83
C SER A 108 16.98 -14.23 -0.94
N HIS A 109 17.83 -14.06 0.07
CA HIS A 109 19.20 -14.60 0.09
C HIS A 109 19.57 -15.36 1.38
N GLN A 110 18.65 -16.17 1.88
CA GLN A 110 19.02 -17.29 2.75
C GLN A 110 18.44 -18.58 2.19
N SER A 111 19.25 -19.28 1.38
CA SER A 111 19.09 -20.72 1.20
C SER A 111 19.16 -21.38 2.57
N PRO A 112 18.30 -22.39 2.86
CA PRO A 112 18.45 -23.19 4.06
C PRO A 112 19.80 -23.92 3.96
N VAL A 113 20.61 -23.80 5.01
CA VAL A 113 21.68 -24.77 5.31
C VAL A 113 21.01 -26.00 5.91
#